data_AF-A0A914HI42-F1
#
_entry.id   AF-A0A914HI42-F1
#
_cell.length_a   1.000
_cell.length_b   1.000
_cell.length_c   1.000
_cell.angle_alpha   90.00
_cell.angle_beta   90.00
_cell.angle_gamma   90.00
#
_symmetry.space_group_name_H-M   'P 1'
#
loop_
_entity.id
_entity.type
_entity.pdbx_description
1 polymer ?
#
loop_
_entity_poly.entity_id
_entity_poly.type
_entity_poly.pdbx_seq_one_letter_code
_entity_poly.pdbx_strand_id
1 'polypeptide(L)'
;MWGVNHSIGELMHVPPPALLLPDDFKAYSKVKVSHHCFNKDVMPSHFKIKEYCPNVFRNIREQFGVDQYGYLTSLTVQEPELEPNETTTSNRLFVSHDKQFVVKVIDSEAVAEIHSILRQYHEYAFTA
;
A
#
# COMPACT_ATOMS: atom_id res chain seq x y z
N MET A 1 8.68 -3.69 1.50
CA MET A 1 9.28 -2.54 2.21
C MET A 1 9.64 -1.37 1.29
N TRP A 2 10.61 -1.48 0.37
CA TRP A 2 11.03 -0.35 -0.50
C TRP A 2 9.88 0.36 -1.22
N GLY A 3 8.94 -0.39 -1.81
CA GLY A 3 7.80 0.18 -2.53
C GLY A 3 6.93 1.07 -1.64
N VAL A 4 6.66 0.64 -0.40
CA VAL A 4 5.90 1.44 0.57
C VAL A 4 6.68 2.69 0.96
N ASN A 5 7.98 2.55 1.25
CA ASN A 5 8.84 3.69 1.60
C ASN A 5 8.88 4.74 0.49
N HIS A 6 9.05 4.30 -0.76
CA HIS A 6 9.06 5.18 -1.92
C HIS A 6 7.68 5.85 -2.13
N SER A 7 6.61 5.06 -2.18
CA SER A 7 5.25 5.58 -2.39
C SER A 7 4.84 6.63 -1.36
N ILE A 8 5.05 6.36 -0.07
CA ILE A 8 4.66 7.31 0.97
C ILE A 8 5.59 8.52 0.97
N GLY A 9 6.90 8.32 0.79
CA GLY A 9 7.85 9.42 0.67
C GLY A 9 7.48 10.40 -0.45
N GLU A 10 7.15 9.90 -1.64
CA GLU A 10 6.68 10.75 -2.75
C GLU A 10 5.37 11.46 -2.39
N LEU A 11 4.41 10.75 -1.78
CA LEU A 11 3.10 11.30 -1.45
C LEU A 11 3.15 12.37 -0.36
N MET A 12 4.16 12.36 0.52
CA MET A 12 4.42 13.41 1.50
C MET A 12 4.80 14.75 0.85
N HIS A 13 5.35 14.74 -0.37
CA HIS A 13 5.66 15.94 -1.13
C HIS A 13 4.47 16.45 -1.96
N VAL A 14 3.39 15.68 -2.04
CA VAL A 14 2.16 16.05 -2.74
C VAL A 14 1.16 16.58 -1.71
N PRO A 15 0.63 17.81 -1.83
CA PRO A 15 -0.37 18.30 -0.89
C PRO A 15 -1.62 17.40 -0.89
N PRO A 16 -2.24 17.12 0.27
CA PRO A 16 -3.53 16.45 0.34
C PRO A 16 -4.61 17.20 -0.47
N PRO A 17 -5.36 16.53 -1.36
CA PRO A 17 -6.45 17.19 -2.08
C PRO A 17 -7.57 17.54 -1.10
N ALA A 18 -8.21 18.69 -1.30
CA ALA A 18 -9.35 19.11 -0.49
C ALA A 18 -10.59 18.20 -0.68
N LEU A 19 -10.73 17.63 -1.89
CA LEU A 19 -11.78 16.70 -2.25
C LEU A 19 -11.21 15.63 -3.18
N LEU A 20 -11.64 14.37 -3.02
CA LEU A 20 -11.32 13.29 -3.95
C LEU A 20 -12.21 13.39 -5.19
N LEU A 21 -11.59 13.36 -6.36
CA LEU A 21 -12.28 13.38 -7.66
C LEU A 21 -12.52 11.94 -8.16
N PRO A 22 -13.48 11.73 -9.08
CA PRO A 22 -13.71 10.41 -9.67
C PRO A 22 -12.46 9.76 -10.30
N ASP A 23 -11.52 10.57 -10.79
CA ASP A 23 -10.27 10.09 -11.38
C ASP A 23 -9.27 9.57 -10.33
N ASP A 24 -9.34 10.04 -9.07
CA ASP A 24 -8.48 9.53 -7.99
C ASP A 24 -8.75 8.04 -7.71
N PHE A 25 -9.98 7.57 -7.95
CA PHE A 25 -10.37 6.15 -7.83
C PHE A 25 -9.91 5.27 -8.99
N LYS A 26 -9.33 5.88 -10.04
CA LYS A 26 -8.73 5.18 -11.19
C LYS A 26 -7.22 5.44 -11.29
N ALA A 27 -6.69 6.36 -10.50
CA ALA A 27 -5.30 6.76 -10.51
C ALA A 27 -4.38 5.60 -10.08
N TYR A 28 -3.14 5.63 -10.56
CA TYR A 28 -2.09 4.74 -10.09
C TYR A 28 -0.71 5.40 -10.27
N SER A 29 0.23 5.03 -9.41
CA SER A 29 1.66 5.32 -9.59
C SER A 29 2.37 4.02 -9.96
N LYS A 30 3.32 4.08 -10.90
CA LYS A 30 4.10 2.91 -11.31
C LYS A 30 5.57 3.27 -11.49
N VAL A 31 6.42 2.53 -10.78
CA VAL A 31 7.85 2.75 -10.78
C VAL A 31 8.55 1.48 -11.24
N LYS A 32 9.49 1.63 -12.17
CA LYS A 32 10.34 0.55 -12.66
C LYS A 32 11.77 0.84 -12.22
N VAL A 33 12.32 -0.02 -11.39
CA VAL A 33 13.71 0.09 -10.92
C VAL A 33 14.58 -0.85 -11.73
N SER A 34 15.73 -0.34 -12.18
CA SER A 34 16.71 -1.09 -12.95
C SER A 34 18.11 -0.69 -12.52
N HIS A 35 18.70 -1.52 -11.66
CA HIS A 35 20.05 -1.34 -11.15
C HIS A 35 21.06 -2.20 -11.90
N HIS A 36 22.20 -1.61 -12.25
CA HIS A 36 23.32 -2.32 -12.86
C HIS A 36 24.48 -2.33 -11.87
N CYS A 37 24.83 -3.51 -11.35
CA CYS A 37 25.91 -3.69 -10.37
C CYS A 37 25.84 -2.79 -9.13
N PHE A 38 24.61 -2.49 -8.65
CA PHE A 38 24.38 -1.62 -7.51
C PHE A 38 23.42 -2.27 -6.51
N ASN A 39 23.77 -2.23 -5.21
CA ASN A 39 22.96 -2.64 -4.07
C ASN A 39 22.33 -4.06 -4.16
N LYS A 40 23.07 -5.02 -4.74
CA LYS A 40 22.56 -6.37 -5.04
C LYS A 40 22.24 -7.20 -3.80
N ASP A 41 22.91 -6.95 -2.69
CA ASP A 41 22.73 -7.72 -1.45
C ASP A 41 21.47 -7.32 -0.69
N VAL A 42 20.92 -6.12 -0.96
CA VAL A 42 19.77 -5.55 -0.25
C VAL A 42 18.53 -5.48 -1.13
N MET A 43 18.69 -5.33 -2.46
CA MET A 43 17.55 -5.13 -3.36
C MET A 43 17.69 -5.87 -4.70
N PRO A 44 16.59 -6.45 -5.23
CA PRO A 44 16.59 -7.02 -6.58
C PRO A 44 17.00 -5.99 -7.63
N SER A 45 17.75 -6.43 -8.65
CA SER A 45 18.26 -5.53 -9.70
C SER A 45 17.16 -4.99 -10.62
N HIS A 46 16.07 -5.75 -10.84
CA HIS A 46 14.97 -5.35 -11.70
C HIS A 46 13.64 -5.70 -11.05
N PHE A 47 12.84 -4.68 -10.76
CA PHE A 47 11.49 -4.87 -10.24
C PHE A 47 10.59 -3.69 -10.62
N LYS A 48 9.28 -3.89 -10.45
CA LYS A 48 8.26 -2.87 -10.69
C LYS A 48 7.36 -2.82 -9.47
N ILE A 49 7.05 -1.60 -9.04
CA ILE A 49 6.05 -1.34 -8.01
C ILE A 49 4.91 -0.58 -8.67
N LYS A 50 3.67 -0.92 -8.29
CA LYS A 50 2.48 -0.17 -8.67
C LYS A 50 1.65 0.07 -7.42
N GLU A 51 1.30 1.33 -7.19
CA GLU A 51 0.37 1.75 -6.14
C GLU A 51 -0.93 2.19 -6.80
N TYR A 52 -2.04 1.71 -6.26
CA TYR A 52 -3.37 2.04 -6.75
C TYR A 52 -4.01 3.13 -5.90
N CYS A 53 -4.72 4.05 -6.55
CA CYS A 53 -5.49 5.13 -5.93
C CYS A 53 -4.78 5.84 -4.76
N PRO A 54 -3.57 6.40 -4.94
CA PRO A 54 -2.72 6.84 -3.81
C PRO A 54 -3.41 7.86 -2.90
N ASN A 55 -4.12 8.83 -3.47
CA ASN A 55 -4.87 9.84 -2.71
C ASN A 55 -6.05 9.25 -1.94
N VAL A 56 -6.74 8.25 -2.52
CA VAL A 56 -7.87 7.58 -1.87
C VAL A 56 -7.36 6.81 -0.64
N PHE A 57 -6.29 6.02 -0.79
CA PHE A 57 -5.72 5.28 0.35
C PHE A 57 -4.97 6.17 1.35
N ARG A 58 -4.48 7.34 0.94
CA ARG A 58 -4.03 8.38 1.88
C ARG A 58 -5.19 8.88 2.73
N ASN A 59 -6.29 9.28 2.11
CA ASN A 59 -7.46 9.78 2.84
C ASN A 59 -8.06 8.69 3.75
N ILE A 60 -8.17 7.44 3.27
CA ILE A 60 -8.61 6.30 4.09
C ILE A 60 -7.75 6.17 5.36
N ARG A 61 -6.41 6.22 5.23
CA ARG A 61 -5.50 6.14 6.37
C ARG A 61 -5.72 7.30 7.35
N GLU A 62 -5.81 8.53 6.84
CA GLU A 62 -6.06 9.72 7.66
C GLU A 62 -7.39 9.61 8.44
N GLN A 63 -8.46 9.15 7.80
CA GLN A 63 -9.76 8.98 8.46
C GLN A 63 -9.75 7.86 9.51
N PHE A 64 -8.95 6.81 9.33
CA PHE A 64 -8.73 5.79 10.35
C PHE A 64 -7.71 6.18 11.42
N GLY A 65 -7.22 7.43 11.42
CA GLY A 65 -6.25 7.91 12.39
C GLY A 65 -4.85 7.31 12.22
N VAL A 66 -4.54 6.78 11.04
CA VAL A 66 -3.23 6.21 10.70
C VAL A 66 -2.32 7.31 10.17
N ASP A 67 -1.40 7.76 11.00
CA ASP A 67 -0.35 8.71 10.62
C ASP A 67 0.62 8.10 9.58
N GLN A 68 1.15 8.95 8.70
CA GLN A 68 2.02 8.53 7.60
C GLN A 68 3.38 8.02 8.10
N TYR A 69 3.96 8.63 9.14
CA TYR A 69 5.22 8.18 9.73
C TYR A 69 5.02 6.90 10.55
N GLY A 70 3.91 6.81 11.28
CA GLY A 70 3.52 5.58 11.97
C GLY A 70 3.41 4.41 10.99
N TYR A 71 2.65 4.59 9.90
CA TYR A 71 2.49 3.60 8.85
C TYR A 71 3.81 3.15 8.22
N LEU A 72 4.71 4.11 7.92
CA LEU A 72 6.04 3.82 7.40
C LEU A 72 6.86 3.01 8.41
N THR A 73 6.88 3.41 9.67
CA THR A 73 7.63 2.75 10.73
C THR A 73 7.19 1.29 10.86
N SER A 74 5.89 1.05 10.95
CA SER A 74 5.33 -0.30 11.10
C SER A 74 5.69 -1.25 9.95
N LEU A 75 5.70 -0.75 8.70
CA LEU A 75 5.84 -1.58 7.50
C LEU A 75 7.23 -1.61 6.88
N THR A 76 8.18 -0.79 7.35
CA THR A 76 9.50 -0.65 6.69
C THR A 76 10.70 -0.77 7.62
N VAL A 77 10.54 -0.63 8.95
CA VAL A 77 11.65 -0.81 9.90
C VAL A 77 12.06 -2.27 10.00
N GLN A 78 11.09 -3.18 10.02
CA GLN A 78 11.31 -4.62 10.04
C GLN A 78 10.40 -5.31 9.01
N GLU A 79 10.88 -6.42 8.46
CA GLU A 79 10.11 -7.25 7.55
C GLU A 79 8.85 -7.80 8.25
N PRO A 80 7.65 -7.64 7.68
CA PRO A 80 6.45 -8.28 8.20
C PRO A 80 6.58 -9.81 8.27
N GLU A 81 6.13 -10.40 9.36
CA GLU A 81 6.25 -11.83 9.63
C GLU A 81 5.04 -12.58 9.08
N LEU A 82 5.24 -13.79 8.54
CA LEU A 82 4.14 -14.63 8.06
C LEU A 82 3.27 -15.07 9.24
N GLU A 83 1.94 -14.97 9.10
CA GLU A 83 1.04 -15.39 10.17
C GLU A 83 1.10 -16.91 10.40
N PRO A 84 1.32 -17.35 11.66
CA PRO A 84 1.67 -18.74 11.96
C PRO A 84 0.54 -19.74 11.70
N ASN A 85 -0.72 -19.29 11.68
CA ASN A 85 -1.88 -20.16 11.48
C ASN A 85 -2.24 -20.38 10.00
N GLU A 86 -1.41 -19.89 9.08
CA GLU A 86 -1.73 -19.87 7.67
C GLU A 86 -1.22 -21.13 6.96
N THR A 87 -2.14 -22.05 6.70
CA THR A 87 -1.85 -23.38 6.15
C THR A 87 -1.94 -23.46 4.62
N THR A 88 -2.45 -22.40 3.97
CA THR A 88 -2.72 -22.40 2.52
C THR A 88 -1.78 -21.45 1.78
N THR A 89 -1.01 -21.97 0.82
CA THR A 89 0.00 -21.21 0.07
C THR A 89 -0.55 -20.09 -0.82
N SER A 90 -1.84 -20.14 -1.19
CA SER A 90 -2.46 -19.18 -2.12
C SER A 90 -2.97 -17.90 -1.48
N ASN A 91 -3.09 -17.85 -0.16
CA ASN A 91 -3.70 -16.74 0.55
C ASN A 91 -2.80 -16.35 1.71
N ARG A 92 -1.59 -15.86 1.40
CA ARG A 92 -0.58 -15.51 2.39
C ARG A 92 -0.88 -14.17 3.06
N LEU A 93 -0.63 -14.08 4.35
CA LEU A 93 -0.91 -12.96 5.22
C LEU A 93 0.29 -12.76 6.14
N PHE A 94 0.78 -11.53 6.14
CA PHE A 94 1.90 -11.11 6.94
C PHE A 94 1.43 -10.07 7.93
N VAL A 95 2.04 -10.00 9.10
CA VAL A 95 1.72 -9.02 10.13
C VAL A 95 2.95 -8.17 10.40
N SER A 96 2.73 -6.86 10.52
CA SER A 96 3.80 -5.91 10.88
C SER A 96 4.39 -6.26 12.25
N HIS A 97 5.65 -5.91 12.47
CA HIS A 97 6.36 -6.25 13.72
C HIS A 97 5.66 -5.72 14.99
N ASP A 98 4.96 -4.59 14.88
CA ASP A 98 4.17 -3.95 15.95
C ASP A 98 2.70 -4.40 15.99
N LYS A 99 2.34 -5.37 15.13
CA LYS A 99 1.01 -5.98 15.00
C LYS A 99 -0.12 -4.99 14.69
N GLN A 100 0.22 -3.80 14.18
CA GLN A 100 -0.77 -2.79 13.79
C GLN A 100 -1.36 -3.03 12.41
N PHE A 101 -0.63 -3.68 11.51
CA PHE A 101 -1.03 -3.87 10.12
C PHE A 101 -0.92 -5.32 9.67
N VAL A 102 -1.83 -5.67 8.77
CA VAL A 102 -1.86 -6.94 8.05
C VAL A 102 -1.58 -6.67 6.57
N VAL A 103 -0.63 -7.39 5.99
CA VAL A 103 -0.32 -7.38 4.56
C VAL A 103 -0.77 -8.70 3.96
N LYS A 104 -1.85 -8.67 3.20
CA LYS A 104 -2.42 -9.85 2.54
C LYS A 104 -2.03 -9.90 1.07
N VAL A 105 -1.60 -11.08 0.62
CA VAL A 105 -1.40 -11.37 -0.80
C VAL A 105 -2.76 -11.66 -1.42
N ILE A 106 -3.10 -10.90 -2.46
CA ILE A 106 -4.35 -11.03 -3.22
C ILE A 106 -4.03 -11.19 -4.71
N ASP A 107 -4.90 -11.87 -5.44
CA ASP A 107 -4.78 -12.02 -6.89
C ASP A 107 -5.35 -10.81 -7.65
N SER A 108 -5.23 -10.84 -8.99
CA SER A 108 -5.71 -9.77 -9.85
C SER A 108 -7.23 -9.61 -9.87
N GLU A 109 -7.98 -10.68 -9.61
CA GLU A 109 -9.44 -10.64 -9.58
C GLU A 109 -9.93 -9.90 -8.34
N ALA A 110 -9.36 -10.24 -7.18
CA ALA A 110 -9.59 -9.53 -5.92
C ALA A 110 -9.19 -8.05 -6.01
N VAL A 111 -8.09 -7.72 -6.71
CA VAL A 111 -7.74 -6.31 -6.97
C VAL A 111 -8.82 -5.60 -7.79
N ALA A 112 -9.35 -6.24 -8.82
CA ALA A 112 -10.41 -5.66 -9.65
C ALA A 112 -11.72 -5.48 -8.87
N GLU A 113 -12.05 -6.45 -8.01
CA GLU A 113 -13.19 -6.38 -7.10
C GLU A 113 -13.06 -5.19 -6.13
N ILE A 114 -11.91 -5.05 -5.46
CA ILE A 114 -11.62 -3.91 -4.57
C ILE A 114 -11.80 -2.60 -5.33
N HIS A 115 -11.26 -2.48 -6.55
CA HIS A 115 -11.44 -1.28 -7.37
C HIS A 115 -12.92 -0.99 -7.68
N SER A 116 -13.73 -2.03 -7.92
CA SER A 116 -15.16 -1.86 -8.23
C SER A 116 -15.97 -1.29 -7.06
N ILE A 117 -15.60 -1.65 -5.83
CA ILE A 117 -16.30 -1.22 -4.62
C ILE A 117 -15.65 -0.03 -3.91
N LEU A 118 -14.41 0.34 -4.25
CA LEU A 118 -13.60 1.33 -3.50
C LEU A 118 -14.32 2.66 -3.29
N ARG A 119 -15.03 3.15 -4.32
CA ARG A 119 -15.81 4.38 -4.22
C ARG A 119 -16.98 4.23 -3.24
N GLN A 120 -17.75 3.16 -3.35
CA GLN A 120 -18.88 2.89 -2.46
C GLN A 120 -18.41 2.67 -1.02
N TYR A 121 -17.27 1.99 -0.84
CA TYR A 121 -16.63 1.81 0.46
C TYR A 121 -16.23 3.14 1.09
N HIS A 122 -15.56 4.02 0.33
CA HIS A 122 -15.17 5.35 0.80
C HIS A 122 -16.40 6.20 1.17
N GLU A 123 -17.43 6.20 0.33
CA GLU A 123 -18.69 6.92 0.59
C GLU A 123 -19.40 6.38 1.84
N TYR A 124 -19.44 5.06 2.01
CA TYR A 124 -20.05 4.42 3.19
C TYR A 124 -19.27 4.71 4.48
N ALA A 125 -17.94 4.65 4.44
CA ALA A 125 -17.11 4.75 5.62
C ALA A 125 -17.04 6.19 6.19
N PHE A 126 -17.15 7.22 5.34
CA PHE A 126 -16.80 8.59 5.74
C PHE A 126 -17.85 9.66 5.39
N THR A 127 -18.94 9.32 4.71
CA THR A 127 -20.01 10.26 4.37
C THR A 127 -21.40 9.85 4.88
N ALA A 128 -21.48 8.81 5.71
CA ALA A 128 -22.71 8.37 6.38
C ALA A 128 -22.88 8.99 7.77
#